data_AF-A0A366EH55-F1
#
_entry.id   AF-A0A366EH55-F1
#
_cell.length_a   1.000
_cell.length_b   1.000
_cell.length_c   1.000
_cell.angle_alpha   90.00
_cell.angle_beta   90.00
_cell.angle_gamma   90.00
#
_symmetry.space_group_name_H-M   'P 1'
#
loop_
_entity.id
_entity.type
_entity.pdbx_description
1 polymer ?
#
loop_
_entity_poly.entity_id
_entity_poly.type
_entity_poly.pdbx_seq_one_letter_code
_entity_poly.pdbx_strand_id
1 'polypeptide(L)'
;MKIKVPIKERVKIFIISPYKLLKQDFQKDKLLIKEAKEYGIKINLYPFKVISCMFVFVTSILYIYFIYIIFGGLFVSPLVFIGLLPNSLSIWVFILIYTKLYPKVKENYLKHVGFYDEY
;
A
#
# COMPACT_ATOMS: atom_id res chain seq x y z
N MET A 1 2.74 19.30 -9.57
CA MET A 1 2.10 18.38 -10.55
C MET A 1 1.34 17.27 -9.81
N LYS A 2 0.00 17.33 -9.69
CA LYS A 2 -0.80 16.32 -8.96
C LYS A 2 -1.03 15.07 -9.83
N ILE A 3 -0.05 14.15 -9.88
CA ILE A 3 -0.27 12.81 -10.45
C ILE A 3 -1.07 11.98 -9.43
N LYS A 4 -2.37 12.27 -9.33
CA LYS A 4 -3.34 11.43 -8.62
C LYS A 4 -3.63 10.22 -9.51
N VAL A 5 -2.87 9.14 -9.30
CA VAL A 5 -3.26 7.82 -9.84
C VAL A 5 -4.65 7.51 -9.27
N PRO A 6 -5.68 7.29 -10.11
CA PRO A 6 -7.03 7.04 -9.63
C PRO A 6 -7.06 5.82 -8.72
N ILE A 7 -7.86 5.90 -7.65
CA ILE A 7 -7.93 4.87 -6.58
C ILE A 7 -8.15 3.47 -7.17
N LYS A 8 -9.03 3.37 -8.19
CA LYS A 8 -9.35 2.12 -8.90
C LYS A 8 -8.12 1.49 -9.57
N GLU A 9 -7.18 2.29 -10.03
CA GLU A 9 -5.96 1.85 -10.69
C GLU A 9 -4.89 1.44 -9.67
N ARG A 10 -4.78 2.14 -8.53
CA ARG A 10 -3.94 1.68 -7.41
C ARG A 10 -4.39 0.33 -6.86
N VAL A 11 -5.70 0.11 -6.71
CA VAL A 11 -6.22 -1.19 -6.25
C VAL A 11 -5.81 -2.31 -7.21
N LYS A 12 -5.97 -2.10 -8.53
CA LYS A 12 -5.56 -3.08 -9.54
C LYS A 12 -4.07 -3.39 -9.48
N ILE A 13 -3.23 -2.36 -9.41
CA ILE A 13 -1.78 -2.56 -9.34
C ILE A 13 -1.39 -3.27 -8.03
N PHE A 14 -2.10 -3.03 -6.92
CA PHE A 14 -1.79 -3.66 -5.63
C PHE A 14 -2.06 -5.15 -5.66
N ILE A 15 -3.16 -5.56 -6.28
CA ILE A 15 -3.54 -6.96 -6.44
C ILE A 15 -2.54 -7.65 -7.39
N ILE A 16 -2.22 -7.04 -8.52
CA ILE A 16 -1.39 -7.67 -9.56
C ILE A 16 0.10 -7.65 -9.21
N SER A 17 0.59 -6.55 -8.64
CA SER A 17 2.01 -6.34 -8.37
C SER A 17 2.21 -5.33 -7.23
N PRO A 18 2.09 -5.76 -5.96
CA PRO A 18 2.27 -4.88 -4.80
C PRO A 18 3.67 -4.24 -4.77
N TYR A 19 4.68 -4.96 -5.27
CA TYR A 19 6.05 -4.46 -5.43
C TYR A 19 6.17 -3.28 -6.43
N LYS A 20 5.37 -3.27 -7.50
CA LYS A 20 5.37 -2.17 -8.47
C LYS A 20 4.86 -0.87 -7.84
N LEU A 21 3.84 -0.97 -6.98
CA LEU A 21 3.35 0.17 -6.18
C LEU A 21 4.38 0.66 -5.17
N LEU A 22 5.04 -0.25 -4.45
CA LEU A 22 6.11 0.12 -3.53
C LEU A 22 7.23 0.89 -4.24
N LYS A 23 7.66 0.42 -5.42
CA LYS A 23 8.66 1.11 -6.23
C LYS A 23 8.19 2.51 -6.65
N GLN A 24 6.93 2.65 -7.07
CA GLN A 24 6.36 3.95 -7.42
C GLN A 24 6.29 4.89 -6.20
N ASP A 25 5.89 4.40 -5.04
CA ASP A 25 5.82 5.19 -3.81
C ASP A 25 7.22 5.65 -3.37
N PHE A 26 8.24 4.78 -3.44
CA PHE A 26 9.63 5.15 -3.12
C PHE A 26 10.22 6.16 -4.10
N GLN A 27 9.90 6.04 -5.38
CA GLN A 27 10.29 7.03 -6.39
C GLN A 27 9.65 8.39 -6.09
N LYS A 28 8.35 8.42 -5.76
CA LYS A 28 7.66 9.64 -5.33
C LYS A 28 8.26 10.23 -4.06
N ASP A 29 8.60 9.41 -3.07
CA ASP A 29 9.25 9.87 -1.83
C ASP A 29 10.60 10.50 -2.08
N LYS A 30 11.39 9.92 -3.00
CA LYS A 30 12.69 10.47 -3.37
C LYS A 30 12.52 11.85 -4.02
N LEU A 31 11.51 12.03 -4.87
CA LEU A 31 11.20 13.33 -5.48
C LEU A 31 10.75 14.34 -4.42
N LEU A 32 9.84 13.96 -3.51
CA LEU A 32 9.36 14.82 -2.44
C LEU A 32 10.48 15.28 -1.49
N ILE A 33 11.43 14.39 -1.14
CA ILE A 33 12.58 14.74 -0.31
C ILE A 33 13.50 15.73 -1.04
N LYS A 34 13.67 15.57 -2.36
CA LYS A 34 14.48 16.47 -3.17
C LYS A 34 13.84 17.87 -3.23
N GLU A 35 12.55 17.93 -3.55
CA GLU A 35 11.78 19.18 -3.55
C GLU A 35 11.81 19.85 -2.17
N ALA A 36 11.57 19.11 -1.09
CA ALA A 36 11.58 19.67 0.26
C ALA A 36 12.92 20.29 0.63
N LYS A 37 14.04 19.67 0.19
CA LYS A 37 15.38 20.22 0.38
C LYS A 37 15.58 21.53 -0.39
N GLU A 38 15.02 21.65 -1.58
CA GLU A 38 15.06 22.89 -2.38
C GLU A 38 14.26 24.02 -1.71
N TYR A 39 13.15 23.71 -1.05
CA TYR A 39 12.35 24.67 -0.27
C TYR A 39 12.82 24.89 1.18
N GLY A 40 13.92 24.23 1.61
CA GLY A 40 14.42 24.33 2.99
C GLY A 40 13.58 23.63 4.06
N ILE A 41 12.61 22.80 3.65
CA ILE A 41 11.67 22.09 4.52
C ILE A 41 12.27 20.73 4.93
N LYS A 42 12.24 20.42 6.23
CA LYS A 42 12.65 19.10 6.74
C LYS A 42 11.45 18.16 6.79
N ILE A 43 11.36 17.25 5.82
CA ILE A 43 10.34 16.18 5.82
C ILE A 43 10.93 14.83 6.28
N ASN A 44 10.20 14.09 7.11
CA ASN A 44 10.57 12.72 7.49
C ASN A 44 9.57 11.71 6.92
N LEU A 45 9.95 11.08 5.81
CA LEU A 45 9.13 10.05 5.16
C LEU A 45 9.46 8.62 5.60
N TYR A 46 10.33 8.43 6.61
CA TYR A 46 10.72 7.10 7.07
C TYR A 46 9.54 6.23 7.56
N PRO A 47 8.60 6.76 8.38
CA PRO A 47 7.43 5.97 8.82
C PRO A 47 6.58 5.48 7.65
N PHE A 48 6.42 6.31 6.61
CA PHE A 48 5.66 5.97 5.40
C PHE A 48 6.34 4.84 4.61
N LYS A 49 7.67 4.85 4.51
CA LYS A 49 8.42 3.75 3.86
C LYS A 49 8.28 2.43 4.62
N VAL A 50 8.37 2.46 5.94
CA VAL A 50 8.18 1.26 6.79
C VAL A 50 6.79 0.69 6.58
N ILE A 51 5.75 1.53 6.63
CA ILE A 51 4.37 1.12 6.39
C ILE A 51 4.22 0.50 5.00
N SER A 52 4.70 1.17 3.94
CA SER A 52 4.62 0.61 2.58
C SER A 52 5.34 -0.75 2.46
N CYS A 53 6.46 -0.94 3.15
CA CYS A 53 7.18 -2.22 3.18
C CYS A 53 6.37 -3.31 3.91
N MET A 54 5.79 -2.99 5.07
CA MET A 54 4.90 -3.88 5.81
C MET A 54 3.69 -4.30 4.95
N PHE A 55 3.12 -3.36 4.18
CA PHE A 55 2.01 -3.66 3.26
C PHE A 55 2.37 -4.69 2.21
N VAL A 56 3.56 -4.59 1.61
CA VAL A 56 4.03 -5.58 0.63
C VAL A 56 4.32 -6.91 1.31
N PHE A 57 4.97 -6.90 2.47
CA PHE A 57 5.29 -8.12 3.22
C PHE A 57 4.03 -8.93 3.58
N VAL A 58 3.02 -8.27 4.15
CA VAL A 58 1.73 -8.89 4.48
C VAL A 58 1.06 -9.44 3.22
N THR A 59 1.06 -8.66 2.12
CA THR A 59 0.50 -9.12 0.83
C THR A 59 1.22 -10.35 0.28
N SER A 60 2.53 -10.43 0.42
CA SER A 60 3.32 -11.59 -0.03
C SER A 60 3.01 -12.85 0.79
N ILE A 61 2.86 -12.73 2.12
CA ILE A 61 2.41 -13.84 2.98
C ILE A 61 1.02 -14.31 2.54
N LEU A 62 0.10 -13.37 2.31
CA LEU A 62 -1.26 -13.70 1.87
C LEU A 62 -1.28 -14.41 0.51
N TYR A 63 -0.41 -14.02 -0.42
CA TYR A 63 -0.27 -14.70 -1.70
C TYR A 63 0.19 -16.15 -1.54
N ILE A 64 1.22 -16.37 -0.70
CA ILE A 64 1.71 -17.73 -0.40
C ILE A 64 0.61 -18.56 0.27
N TYR A 65 -0.13 -17.95 1.20
CA TYR A 65 -1.23 -18.60 1.90
C TYR A 65 -2.39 -18.96 0.96
N PHE A 66 -2.72 -18.10 0.00
CA PHE A 66 -3.72 -18.39 -1.03
C PHE A 66 -3.33 -19.58 -1.89
N ILE A 67 -2.06 -19.63 -2.33
CA ILE A 67 -1.52 -20.78 -3.06
C ILE A 67 -1.68 -22.04 -2.21
N TYR A 68 -1.25 -21.99 -0.94
CA TYR A 68 -1.38 -23.12 -0.01
C TYR A 68 -2.83 -23.61 0.13
N ILE A 69 -3.80 -22.72 0.31
CA ILE A 69 -5.21 -23.11 0.40
C ILE A 69 -5.72 -23.70 -0.91
N ILE A 70 -5.37 -23.15 -2.07
CA ILE A 70 -5.82 -23.70 -3.35
C ILE A 70 -5.34 -25.13 -3.52
N PHE A 71 -4.06 -25.40 -3.21
CA PHE A 71 -3.53 -26.76 -3.22
C PHE A 71 -4.19 -27.64 -2.13
N GLY A 72 -4.28 -27.17 -0.88
CA GLY A 72 -4.89 -27.93 0.21
C GLY A 72 -6.38 -28.24 0.01
N GLY A 73 -7.13 -27.32 -0.59
CA GLY A 73 -8.56 -27.46 -0.87
C GLY A 73 -8.86 -28.39 -2.04
N LEU A 74 -8.00 -28.41 -3.07
CA LEU A 74 -8.14 -29.31 -4.21
C LEU A 74 -7.69 -30.74 -3.88
N PHE A 75 -6.67 -30.92 -3.02
CA PHE A 75 -6.05 -32.22 -2.79
C PHE A 75 -6.41 -32.88 -1.43
N VAL A 76 -6.87 -32.13 -0.42
CA VAL A 76 -7.02 -32.65 0.96
C VAL A 76 -8.45 -32.57 1.50
N SER A 77 -9.08 -31.40 1.51
CA SER A 77 -10.47 -31.29 1.99
C SER A 77 -11.17 -29.99 1.54
N PRO A 78 -12.43 -30.05 1.05
CA PRO A 78 -13.19 -28.87 0.65
C PRO A 78 -13.52 -27.91 1.81
N LEU A 79 -13.50 -28.38 3.07
CA LEU A 79 -13.78 -27.54 4.25
C LEU A 79 -12.72 -26.44 4.46
N VAL A 80 -11.52 -26.61 3.89
CA VAL A 80 -10.43 -25.63 3.95
C VAL A 80 -10.82 -24.32 3.25
N PHE A 81 -11.76 -24.36 2.29
CA PHE A 81 -12.28 -23.16 1.61
C PHE A 81 -13.07 -22.23 2.54
N ILE A 82 -13.66 -22.73 3.64
CA ILE A 82 -14.39 -21.88 4.61
C ILE A 82 -13.41 -20.92 5.32
N GLY A 83 -12.17 -21.35 5.52
CA GLY A 83 -11.10 -20.52 6.06
C GLY A 83 -10.72 -19.31 5.17
N LEU A 84 -11.15 -19.27 3.90
CA LEU A 84 -10.89 -18.13 3.02
C LEU A 84 -11.77 -16.92 3.32
N LEU A 85 -12.96 -17.11 3.89
CA LEU A 85 -13.89 -16.01 4.16
C LEU A 85 -13.31 -14.94 5.09
N PRO A 86 -12.84 -15.26 6.32
CA PRO A 86 -12.24 -14.26 7.19
C PRO A 86 -10.97 -13.65 6.58
N ASN A 87 -10.14 -14.45 5.91
CA ASN A 87 -8.92 -13.98 5.27
C ASN A 87 -9.20 -13.00 4.12
N SER A 88 -10.16 -13.29 3.25
CA SER A 88 -10.56 -12.39 2.16
C SER A 88 -11.09 -11.05 2.65
N LEU A 89 -11.85 -11.03 3.76
CA LEU A 89 -12.29 -9.80 4.41
C LEU A 89 -11.11 -8.99 4.95
N SER A 90 -10.17 -9.63 5.65
CA SER A 90 -8.97 -8.96 6.15
C SER A 90 -8.15 -8.35 5.02
N ILE A 91 -7.99 -9.06 3.90
CA ILE A 91 -7.28 -8.58 2.71
C ILE A 91 -7.98 -7.36 2.12
N TRP A 92 -9.30 -7.40 2.01
CA TRP A 92 -10.07 -6.29 1.47
C TRP A 92 -9.94 -5.03 2.34
N VAL A 93 -10.02 -5.17 3.66
CA VAL A 93 -9.77 -4.08 4.61
C VAL A 93 -8.35 -3.54 4.45
N PHE A 94 -7.36 -4.42 4.35
CA PHE A 94 -5.95 -4.05 4.19
C PHE A 94 -5.70 -3.27 2.89
N ILE A 95 -6.30 -3.71 1.78
CA ILE A 95 -6.27 -3.00 0.49
C ILE A 95 -6.87 -1.61 0.62
N LEU A 96 -8.00 -1.47 1.31
CA LEU A 96 -8.64 -0.16 1.51
C LEU A 96 -7.76 0.78 2.33
N ILE A 97 -7.14 0.28 3.39
CA ILE A 97 -6.22 1.08 4.20
C ILE A 97 -5.06 1.57 3.33
N TYR A 98 -4.41 0.69 2.56
CA TYR A 98 -3.27 1.06 1.72
C TYR A 98 -3.62 2.01 0.57
N THR A 99 -4.75 1.78 -0.10
CA THR A 99 -5.10 2.51 -1.32
C THR A 99 -5.85 3.81 -1.07
N LYS A 100 -6.56 3.92 0.06
CA LYS A 100 -7.45 5.05 0.35
C LYS A 100 -7.06 5.82 1.61
N LEU A 101 -6.78 5.13 2.71
CA LEU A 101 -6.45 5.80 3.98
C LEU A 101 -5.02 6.32 3.98
N TYR A 102 -4.05 5.46 3.65
CA TYR A 102 -2.62 5.75 3.67
C TYR A 102 -2.22 6.97 2.81
N PRO A 103 -2.71 7.15 1.56
CA PRO A 103 -2.37 8.32 0.77
C PRO A 103 -2.91 9.62 1.39
N LYS A 104 -4.09 9.58 2.01
CA LYS A 104 -4.68 10.74 2.69
C LYS A 104 -3.90 11.12 3.93
N VAL A 105 -3.49 10.15 4.74
CA VAL A 105 -2.66 10.38 5.94
C VAL A 105 -1.34 11.02 5.55
N LYS A 106 -0.71 10.53 4.47
CA LYS A 106 0.53 11.11 3.94
C LYS A 106 0.36 12.52 3.39
N GLU A 107 -0.73 12.79 2.67
CA GLU A 107 -1.06 14.13 2.17
C GLU A 107 -1.27 15.12 3.33
N ASN A 108 -2.02 14.72 4.38
CA ASN A 108 -2.22 15.54 5.57
C ASN A 108 -0.91 15.78 6.33
N TYR A 109 -0.05 14.76 6.46
CA TYR A 109 1.28 14.95 7.06
C TYR A 109 2.11 15.98 6.28
N LEU A 110 2.13 15.87 4.95
CA LEU A 110 2.87 16.80 4.09
C LEU A 110 2.33 18.24 4.18
N LYS A 111 1.01 18.42 4.30
CA LYS A 111 0.40 19.73 4.59
C LYS A 111 0.84 20.27 5.94
N HIS A 112 0.79 19.43 6.99
CA HIS A 112 1.14 19.84 8.34
C HIS A 112 2.60 20.30 8.50
N VAL A 113 3.53 19.69 7.75
CA VAL A 113 4.95 20.12 7.73
C VAL A 113 5.23 21.30 6.78
N GLY A 114 4.18 21.92 6.22
CA GLY A 114 4.29 23.09 5.34
C GLY A 114 4.78 22.79 3.93
N PHE A 115 4.75 21.53 3.49
CA PHE A 115 5.20 21.14 2.14
C PHE A 115 4.15 21.40 1.04
N TYR A 116 2.87 21.49 1.42
CA TYR A 116 1.79 21.90 0.54
C TYR A 116 1.07 23.08 1.17
N ASP A 117 0.90 24.17 0.42
CA ASP A 117 0.05 25.28 0.86
C ASP A 117 -1.38 24.79 1.11
N GLU A 118 -1.95 25.20 2.23
CA GLU A 118 -3.36 25.02 2.54
C GLU A 118 -4.20 25.94 1.62
N TYR A 119 -4.47 25.46 0.40
CA TYR A 119 -5.55 25.98 -0.44
C TYR A 119 -6.59 24.89 -0.69
#